data_AF-A0A2G9TXB5-F1
#
_entry.id   AF-A0A2G9TXB5-F1
#
_cell.length_a   1.000
_cell.length_b   1.000
_cell.length_c   1.000
_cell.angle_alpha   90.00
_cell.angle_beta   90.00
_cell.angle_gamma   90.00
#
_symmetry.space_group_name_H-M   'P 1'
#
loop_
_entity.id
_entity.type
_entity.pdbx_description
1 polymer ?
#
loop_
_entity_poly.entity_id
_entity_poly.type
_entity_poly.pdbx_seq_one_letter_code
_entity_poly.pdbx_strand_id
1 'polypeptide(L)' 'MLQRLDEEGSRYGLTINTSKTKVMRNPFSSSASVLLRGSSIEDVNEYVYLGSQLNMKKDMAGELARRRRARWAAFSSMRS' A
#
# COMPACT_ATOMS: atom_id res chain seq x y z
N MET A 1 -9.56 7.59 13.00
CA MET A 1 -10.17 6.63 12.04
C MET A 1 -9.58 5.24 12.20
N LEU A 2 -8.26 5.06 12.02
CA LEU A 2 -7.64 3.73 12.10
C LEU A 2 -7.77 3.08 13.49
N GLN A 3 -7.58 3.85 14.56
CA GLN A 3 -7.77 3.37 15.93
C GLN A 3 -9.22 2.87 16.16
N ARG A 4 -10.23 3.60 15.68
CA ARG A 4 -11.63 3.18 15.76
C ARG A 4 -11.89 1.90 14.97
N LEU A 5 -11.25 1.72 13.81
CA LEU A 5 -11.36 0.48 13.04
C LEU A 5 -10.74 -0.71 13.80
N ASP A 6 -9.60 -0.50 14.47
CA ASP A 6 -8.97 -1.51 15.30
C ASP A 6 -9.86 -1.89 16.50
N GLU A 7 -10.46 -0.90 17.17
CA GLU A 7 -11.39 -1.10 18.28
C GLU A 7 -12.65 -1.87 17.85
N GLU A 8 -13.29 -1.48 16.75
CA GLU A 8 -14.49 -2.17 16.23
C GLU A 8 -14.16 -3.57 15.70
N GLY A 9 -13.04 -3.73 14.98
CA GLY A 9 -12.61 -5.05 14.49
C GLY A 9 -12.32 -6.02 15.63
N SER A 10 -11.72 -5.53 16.72
CA SER A 10 -11.42 -6.35 17.90
C SER A 10 -12.67 -6.94 18.54
N ARG A 11 -13.82 -6.27 18.47
CA ARG A 11 -15.12 -6.81 18.95
C ARG A 11 -15.57 -8.05 18.20
N TYR A 12 -15.12 -8.21 16.96
CA TYR A 12 -15.39 -9.37 16.10
C TYR A 12 -14.20 -10.33 16.01
N GLY A 13 -13.19 -10.19 16.87
CA GLY A 13 -11.99 -11.03 16.87
C GLY A 13 -11.00 -10.74 15.73
N LEU A 14 -11.14 -9.62 15.03
CA LEU A 14 -10.19 -9.18 14.01
C LEU A 14 -9.05 -8.37 14.65
N THR A 15 -7.84 -8.52 14.14
CA THR A 15 -6.67 -7.75 14.59
C THR A 15 -5.91 -7.18 13.40
N ILE A 16 -5.61 -5.89 13.45
CA ILE A 16 -4.81 -5.24 12.40
C ILE A 16 -3.35 -5.67 12.53
N ASN A 17 -2.79 -6.16 11.43
CA ASN A 17 -1.37 -6.44 11.33
C ASN A 17 -0.61 -5.15 10.97
N THR A 18 0.08 -4.55 11.94
CA THR A 18 0.81 -3.29 11.77
C THR A 18 1.98 -3.40 10.81
N SER A 19 2.65 -4.55 10.70
CA SER A 19 3.79 -4.72 9.76
C SER A 19 3.36 -4.82 8.30
N LYS A 20 2.12 -5.26 8.05
CA LYS A 20 1.52 -5.28 6.70
C LYS A 20 0.75 -4.01 6.35
N THR A 21 0.40 -3.20 7.34
CA THR A 21 -0.33 -1.95 7.14
C THR A 21 0.65 -0.85 6.78
N LYS A 22 0.32 -0.07 5.74
CA LYS A 22 1.12 1.09 5.33
C LYS A 22 0.19 2.27 5.06
N VAL A 23 0.71 3.48 5.24
CA VAL A 23 0.00 4.73 4.95
C VAL A 23 0.54 5.31 3.66
N MET A 24 -0.38 5.69 2.76
CA MET A 24 -0.05 6.52 1.61
C MET A 24 -0.67 7.89 1.89
N ARG A 25 0.13 8.97 1.86
CA ARG A 25 -0.32 10.35 2.17
C ARG A 25 -0.49 11.24 0.94
N ASN A 26 -1.61 11.97 0.87
CA ASN A 26 -1.83 13.03 -0.12
C ASN A 26 -0.94 14.25 0.21
N PRO A 27 -0.42 15.01 -0.77
CA PRO A 27 0.27 16.29 -0.57
C PRO A 27 -0.33 17.25 0.46
N PHE A 28 -1.65 17.26 0.62
CA PHE A 28 -2.35 18.15 1.55
C PHE A 28 -2.52 17.58 2.96
N SER A 29 -2.03 16.36 3.22
CA SER A 29 -2.16 15.71 4.53
C SER A 29 -0.98 16.03 5.44
N SER A 30 -1.21 15.98 6.76
CA SER A 30 -0.16 16.18 7.75
C SER A 30 0.94 15.14 7.63
N SER A 31 2.19 15.56 7.84
CA SER A 31 3.37 14.69 7.92
C SER A 31 3.50 13.97 9.28
N ALA A 32 2.56 14.18 10.20
CA ALA A 32 2.55 13.51 11.49
C ALA A 32 2.44 11.99 11.32
N SER A 33 3.21 11.25 12.13
CA SER A 33 3.20 9.79 12.11
C SER A 33 1.85 9.24 12.55
N VAL A 34 1.41 8.18 11.86
CA VAL A 34 0.20 7.46 12.25
C VAL A 34 0.61 6.34 13.21
N LEU A 35 0.13 6.43 14.45
CA LEU A 35 0.38 5.44 15.50
C LEU A 35 -0.82 4.50 15.65
N LEU A 36 -0.56 3.20 15.76
CA LEU A 36 -1.54 2.20 16.15
C LEU A 36 -0.94 1.32 17.24
N ARG A 37 -1.57 1.27 18.42
CA ARG A 37 -1.06 0.54 19.60
C ARG A 37 0.39 0.89 19.94
N GLY A 38 0.74 2.19 19.82
CA GLY A 38 2.10 2.69 20.06
C GLY A 38 3.12 2.39 18.94
N SER A 39 2.76 1.60 17.94
CA SER A 39 3.62 1.33 16.77
C SER A 39 3.37 2.34 15.66
N SER A 40 4.44 2.89 15.07
CA SER A 40 4.32 3.72 13.88
C SER A 40 4.05 2.88 12.64
N ILE A 41 3.15 3.37 11.79
CA ILE A 41 2.86 2.77 10.49
C ILE A 41 3.76 3.39 9.43
N GLU A 42 4.35 2.55 8.59
CA GLU A 42 5.24 2.96 7.53
C GLU A 42 4.51 3.80 6.47
N ASP A 43 5.14 4.89 6.05
CA ASP A 43 4.68 5.70 4.93
C ASP A 43 5.26 5.22 3.60
N VAL A 44 4.42 5.11 2.59
CA VAL A 44 4.81 4.74 1.22
C VAL A 44 4.31 5.75 0.20
N ASN A 45 5.06 5.87 -0.90
CA ASN A 45 4.71 6.71 -2.03
C ASN A 45 3.80 5.99 -3.04
N GLU A 46 3.90 4.67 -3.09
CA GLU A 46 3.21 3.82 -4.05
C GLU A 46 2.77 2.52 -3.37
N TYR A 47 1.63 1.97 -3.80
CA TYR A 47 1.11 0.72 -3.26
C TYR A 47 0.36 -0.08 -4.34
N VAL A 48 0.50 -1.41 -4.32
CA VAL A 48 -0.27 -2.30 -5.21
C VAL A 48 -1.55 -2.72 -4.51
N TYR A 49 -2.68 -2.21 -4.99
CA TYR A 49 -4.00 -2.57 -4.50
C TYR A 49 -4.77 -3.34 -5.57
N LEU A 50 -5.25 -4.55 -5.22
CA LEU A 50 -6.03 -5.42 -6.11
C LEU A 50 -5.40 -5.61 -7.51
N GLY A 51 -4.07 -5.73 -7.56
CA GLY A 51 -3.35 -5.96 -8.80
C GLY A 51 -3.00 -4.70 -9.60
N SER A 52 -3.32 -3.50 -9.12
CA SER A 52 -2.95 -2.23 -9.75
C SER A 52 -2.04 -1.41 -8.84
N GLN A 53 -0.91 -0.92 -9.35
CA GLN A 53 -0.04 0.01 -8.64
C GLN A 53 -0.66 1.40 -8.65
N LEU A 54 -0.84 1.96 -7.46
CA LEU A 54 -1.36 3.30 -7.21
C LEU A 54 -0.25 4.19 -6.68
N ASN A 55 -0.31 5.47 -7.00
CA ASN A 55 0.55 6.50 -6.45
C ASN A 55 -0.24 7.77 -6.13
N MET A 56 0.40 8.70 -5.44
CA MET A 56 -0.24 9.95 -5.01
C MET A 56 -0.45 10.97 -6.11
N LYS A 57 0.32 10.87 -7.19
CA LYS A 57 0.16 11.71 -8.39
C LYS A 57 -1.04 11.29 -9.22
N LYS A 58 -1.69 10.16 -8.91
CA LYS A 58 -2.77 9.52 -9.66
C LYS A 58 -2.38 9.27 -11.13
N ASP A 59 -1.09 9.12 -11.39
CA ASP A 59 -0.59 8.79 -12.72
C ASP A 59 -0.45 7.27 -12.89
N MET A 60 -0.38 6.83 -14.14
CA MET A 60 -0.23 5.40 -14.48
C MET A 60 1.21 5.01 -14.81
N ALA A 61 2.18 5.91 -14.64
CA ALA A 61 3.54 5.70 -15.13
C ALA A 61 4.20 4.49 -14.46
N GLY A 62 4.08 4.39 -13.14
CA GLY A 62 4.59 3.26 -12.34
C GLY A 62 3.95 1.93 -12.73
N GLU A 63 2.62 1.89 -12.86
CA GLU A 63 1.88 0.69 -13.24
C GLU A 63 2.23 0.21 -14.66
N LEU A 64 2.32 1.13 -15.63
CA LEU A 64 2.73 0.82 -17.00
C LEU A 64 4.15 0.27 -17.05
N ALA A 65 5.07 0.84 -16.27
CA ALA A 65 6.43 0.33 -16.18
C ALA A 65 6.46 -1.08 -15.58
N ARG A 66 5.70 -1.34 -14.51
CA ARG A 66 5.58 -2.65 -13.87
C ARG A 66 5.04 -3.71 -14.82
N ARG A 67 3.93 -3.42 -15.53
CA ARG A 67 3.33 -4.35 -16.51
C ARG A 67 4.25 -4.61 -17.71
N ARG A 68 4.97 -3.59 -18.19
CA ARG A 68 5.99 -3.78 -19.24
C ARG A 68 7.09 -4.74 -18.78
N ARG A 69 7.63 -4.57 -17.58
CA ARG A 69 8.63 -5.50 -17.02
C ARG A 69 8.09 -6.92 -16.89
N ALA A 70 6.88 -7.08 -16.36
CA ALA A 70 6.24 -8.39 -16.24
C ALA A 70 6.06 -9.08 -17.60
N ARG A 71 5.60 -8.33 -18.62
CA ARG A 71 5.49 -8.83 -19.99
C ARG A 71 6.85 -9.27 -20.55
N TRP A 72 7.89 -8.46 -20.36
CA TRP A 72 9.23 -8.80 -20.83
C TRP A 72 9.79 -10.04 -20.14
N ALA A 73 9.61 -10.17 -18.82
CA ALA A 73 10.03 -11.34 -18.07
C ALA A 73 9.36 -12.62 -18.59
N ALA A 74 8.04 -12.58 -18.82
CA ALA A 74 7.29 -13.69 -19.39
C ALA A 74 7.74 -14.04 -20.83
N PHE A 75 8.07 -13.03 -21.63
CA PHE A 75 8.59 -13.25 -22.98
C PHE A 75 9.98 -13.89 -22.96
N SER A 76 10.88 -13.41 -22.10
CA SER A 76 12.22 -13.99 -21.96
C SER A 76 12.19 -15.44 -21.49
N SER A 77 11.28 -15.80 -20.59
CA SER A 77 11.16 -17.18 -20.10
C SER A 77 10.56 -18.16 -21.11
N MET A 78 9.92 -17.68 -22.19
CA MET A 78 9.48 -18.54 -23.30
C MET A 78 10.58 -18.79 -24.33
N ARG A 79 11.63 -17.96 -24.33
CA ARG A 79 12.74 -18.06 -25.29
C ARG A 79 13.87 -18.96 -24.80
N SER A 80 13.95 -19.18 -23.49
CA SER A 80 14.84 -20.13 -22.82
C SER A 80 14.25 -21.53 -22.82
#